data_AF-B7FI64-F1
#
_entry.id   AF-B7FI64-F1
#
_cell.length_a   1.000
_cell.length_b   1.000
_cell.length_c   1.000
_cell.angle_alpha   90.00
_cell.angle_beta   90.00
_cell.angle_gamma   90.00
#
_symmetry.space_group_name_H-M   'P 1'
#
loop_
_entity.id
_entity.type
_entity.pdbx_description
1 polymer ?
#
loop_
_entity_poly.entity_id
_entity_poly.type
_entity_poly.pdbx_seq_one_letter_code
_entity_poly.pdbx_strand_id
1 'polypeptide(L)'
;MDFSQFSTILFLTVILTIFAAVSGSRDLPGDYIRLPSQSQASRFFHEPENDDNDQGTRWAILLAGSNGYWNYRHQADVCHAYQLLRKGGLKEENIIVFMYDDIASNVENPRPGVIINKPDGGDVYEGVPKDYTGAEVHADNFYAALLGNKSALTGGSGKVVDSGPNDHIFVYYTDHGGPGVLGMPVGPYLYASDLNEVLKKKHASGSYKSLVFYLEACESGSIFEGLLPEDINIYATTASNAVESSWGTYCPGEYPPPPPEYSTCLGDLYSIAWMEDSDIHNLRTESLHQQYKLVKDRTINGYYGSHVMEYGDVGLSNNHLFLYLGTNPANDNISFVDESSLKLRSPSTAVNQRDADLIHFWDKFRKAPEGSLRKNEAQKEVLEAMSHRMHVDNSAKLIGKLLFGIEKGTELLGNVRPAGSPLVDNWDCLKTMVKTFETHCGSLSQYGMKHMRSFANICNAGIQTEQMAEASAQACASIPANPWSSLQRGFSA
;
A
#
# COMPACT_ATOMS: atom_id res chain seq x y z
N MET A 1 67.50 22.40 -34.90
CA MET A 1 67.47 21.05 -34.28
C MET A 1 66.19 20.37 -34.78
N ASP A 2 66.08 19.92 -36.04
CA ASP A 2 66.96 19.05 -36.85
C ASP A 2 66.80 17.58 -36.40
N PHE A 3 66.59 16.53 -37.22
CA PHE A 3 66.27 16.31 -38.66
C PHE A 3 65.74 14.84 -38.77
N SER A 4 65.06 14.31 -39.79
CA SER A 4 64.34 14.76 -41.02
C SER A 4 63.44 13.56 -41.49
N GLN A 5 62.76 13.44 -42.64
CA GLN A 5 62.69 14.21 -43.90
C GLN A 5 61.33 14.01 -44.64
N PHE A 6 61.27 14.43 -45.91
CA PHE A 6 60.15 14.49 -46.86
C PHE A 6 59.64 13.17 -47.46
N SER A 7 58.29 13.05 -47.52
CA SER A 7 57.47 12.96 -48.75
C SER A 7 56.98 11.65 -49.40
N THR A 8 55.70 11.33 -49.13
CA THR A 8 54.52 11.30 -50.07
C THR A 8 54.51 10.55 -51.43
N ILE A 9 53.34 9.89 -51.68
CA ILE A 9 52.67 9.48 -52.96
C ILE A 9 53.14 8.19 -53.65
N LEU A 10 52.21 7.20 -53.78
CA LEU A 10 51.61 6.62 -55.02
C LEU A 10 51.11 5.16 -54.75
N PHE A 11 49.97 4.58 -55.17
CA PHE A 11 48.57 4.90 -55.52
C PHE A 11 47.92 3.54 -56.00
N LEU A 12 46.59 3.33 -55.91
CA LEU A 12 45.73 2.36 -56.68
C LEU A 12 45.72 0.81 -56.40
N THR A 13 44.75 0.38 -55.55
CA THR A 13 43.58 -0.53 -55.83
C THR A 13 43.65 -2.02 -56.31
N VAL A 14 42.52 -2.74 -56.03
CA VAL A 14 41.93 -3.99 -56.64
C VAL A 14 42.35 -5.34 -55.99
N ILE A 15 41.62 -5.94 -55.01
CA ILE A 15 40.29 -6.62 -55.01
C ILE A 15 40.27 -8.05 -55.62
N LEU A 16 39.69 -9.04 -54.89
CA LEU A 16 39.30 -10.43 -55.27
C LEU A 16 40.47 -11.45 -55.60
N THR A 17 40.46 -12.78 -55.34
CA THR A 17 39.58 -13.69 -54.53
C THR A 17 40.17 -15.13 -54.35
N ILE A 18 39.53 -15.92 -53.46
CA ILE A 18 39.12 -17.35 -53.64
C ILE A 18 40.00 -18.55 -53.16
N PHE A 19 39.23 -19.55 -52.66
CA PHE A 19 39.47 -20.97 -52.34
C PHE A 19 40.31 -21.39 -51.12
N ALA A 20 39.94 -22.59 -50.64
CA ALA A 20 40.34 -23.19 -49.37
C ALA A 20 40.88 -24.61 -49.59
N ALA A 21 41.57 -25.14 -48.57
CA ALA A 21 41.99 -26.53 -48.52
C ALA A 21 41.55 -27.17 -47.21
N VAL A 22 40.84 -28.31 -47.29
CA VAL A 22 40.50 -29.15 -46.14
C VAL A 22 41.63 -30.15 -45.91
N SER A 23 42.07 -30.29 -44.67
CA SER A 23 42.76 -31.49 -44.21
C SER A 23 42.36 -31.79 -42.77
N GLY A 24 41.91 -33.02 -42.52
CA GLY A 24 41.58 -33.52 -41.19
C GLY A 24 42.37 -34.78 -40.87
N SER A 25 42.06 -35.38 -39.72
CA SER A 25 42.62 -36.63 -39.16
C SER A 25 43.87 -36.46 -38.29
N ARG A 26 43.72 -36.61 -36.98
CA ARG A 26 44.03 -37.88 -36.26
C ARG A 26 43.86 -37.73 -34.76
N ASP A 27 43.02 -38.58 -34.17
CA ASP A 27 42.97 -38.80 -32.73
C ASP A 27 44.13 -39.68 -32.25
N LEU A 28 44.62 -39.41 -31.04
CA LEU A 28 45.41 -40.33 -30.22
C LEU A 28 44.95 -40.21 -28.76
N PRO A 29 44.83 -41.33 -28.02
CA PRO A 29 44.27 -41.32 -26.67
C PRO A 29 45.30 -40.89 -25.61
N GLY A 30 44.84 -40.17 -24.61
CA GLY A 30 45.61 -39.86 -23.39
C GLY A 30 44.69 -39.32 -22.30
N ASP A 31 44.75 -39.92 -21.11
CA ASP A 31 43.97 -39.49 -19.96
C ASP A 31 44.46 -38.13 -19.44
N TYR A 32 43.59 -37.11 -19.55
CA TYR A 32 43.75 -35.84 -18.88
C TYR A 32 42.57 -35.64 -17.92
N ILE A 33 42.86 -35.63 -16.62
CA ILE A 33 41.88 -35.26 -15.59
C ILE A 33 41.48 -33.81 -15.86
N ARG A 34 40.27 -33.61 -16.40
CA ARG A 34 39.67 -32.28 -16.54
C ARG A 34 39.33 -31.76 -15.15
N LEU A 35 40.13 -30.81 -14.68
CA LEU A 35 39.71 -29.93 -13.57
C LEU A 35 38.41 -29.22 -13.97
N PRO A 36 37.42 -29.08 -13.05
CA PRO A 36 36.20 -28.35 -13.33
C PRO A 36 36.48 -26.89 -13.71
N SER A 37 35.61 -26.28 -14.50
CA SER A 37 35.65 -24.82 -14.70
C SER A 37 35.42 -24.09 -13.37
N GLN A 38 35.86 -22.83 -13.26
CA GLN A 38 35.59 -22.01 -12.06
C GLN A 38 34.08 -21.95 -11.73
N SER A 39 33.21 -21.98 -12.73
CA SER A 39 31.74 -22.04 -12.62
C SER A 39 31.14 -23.38 -12.17
N GLN A 40 31.96 -24.42 -12.06
CA GLN A 40 31.64 -25.68 -11.41
C GLN A 40 32.32 -25.77 -10.04
N ALA A 41 33.57 -25.31 -9.92
CA ALA A 41 34.26 -25.23 -8.63
C ALA A 41 33.51 -24.35 -7.61
N SER A 42 32.92 -23.24 -8.04
CA SER A 42 32.09 -22.38 -7.19
C SER A 42 30.89 -23.12 -6.58
N ARG A 43 30.31 -24.12 -7.27
CA ARG A 43 29.21 -24.95 -6.75
C ARG A 43 29.67 -26.05 -5.78
N PHE A 44 30.98 -26.28 -5.66
CA PHE A 44 31.56 -27.21 -4.68
C PHE A 44 32.11 -26.49 -3.44
N PHE A 45 32.20 -25.16 -3.45
CA PHE A 45 32.76 -24.35 -2.35
C PHE A 45 31.83 -23.21 -1.87
N HIS A 46 30.59 -23.15 -2.37
CA HIS A 46 29.48 -22.58 -1.59
C HIS A 46 28.74 -23.73 -0.91
N GLU A 47 28.97 -23.88 0.40
CA GLU A 47 27.86 -24.23 1.28
C GLU A 47 26.80 -23.12 1.15
N PRO A 48 25.50 -23.43 1.12
CA PRO A 48 24.49 -22.38 1.22
C PRO A 48 24.65 -21.70 2.58
N GLU A 49 24.70 -20.37 2.61
CA GLU A 49 24.51 -19.65 3.87
C GLU A 49 23.10 -19.98 4.36
N ASN A 50 23.05 -20.74 5.44
CA ASN A 50 21.85 -21.44 5.85
C ASN A 50 20.95 -20.49 6.65
N ASP A 51 20.22 -19.63 5.93
CA ASP A 51 19.25 -18.64 6.45
C ASP A 51 18.17 -19.27 7.35
N ASP A 52 18.00 -20.59 7.27
CA ASP A 52 17.19 -21.39 8.20
C ASP A 52 17.81 -21.49 9.62
N ASN A 53 18.97 -20.87 9.85
CA ASN A 53 19.54 -20.62 11.18
C ASN A 53 18.86 -19.45 11.92
N ASP A 54 17.98 -18.67 11.27
CA ASP A 54 17.24 -17.63 11.97
C ASP A 54 16.11 -18.25 12.82
N GLN A 55 16.34 -18.39 14.12
CA GLN A 55 15.48 -19.16 15.03
C GLN A 55 14.18 -18.43 15.44
N GLY A 56 13.91 -17.27 14.83
CA GLY A 56 12.71 -16.47 15.07
C GLY A 56 11.46 -17.02 14.39
N THR A 57 10.31 -16.80 15.00
CA THR A 57 9.01 -17.02 14.36
C THR A 57 8.67 -15.85 13.45
N ARG A 58 8.17 -16.14 12.24
CA ARG A 58 7.54 -15.14 11.36
C ARG A 58 6.07 -14.95 11.73
N TRP A 59 5.71 -13.69 11.99
CA TRP A 59 4.36 -13.22 12.27
C TRP A 59 3.91 -12.21 11.21
N ALA A 60 2.61 -12.15 10.96
CA ALA A 60 2.05 -11.07 10.15
C ALA A 60 0.71 -10.56 10.70
N ILE A 61 0.41 -9.30 10.42
CA ILE A 61 -0.89 -8.69 10.69
C ILE A 61 -1.31 -7.87 9.47
N LEU A 62 -2.45 -8.26 8.88
CA LEU A 62 -2.97 -7.74 7.61
C LEU A 62 -4.29 -7.00 7.88
N LEU A 63 -4.43 -5.76 7.41
CA LEU A 63 -5.58 -4.90 7.70
C LEU A 63 -6.12 -4.19 6.44
N ALA A 64 -7.38 -4.46 6.11
CA ALA A 64 -8.16 -3.68 5.15
C ALA A 64 -9.02 -2.65 5.92
N GLY A 65 -8.77 -1.36 5.70
CA GLY A 65 -9.42 -0.26 6.45
C GLY A 65 -10.85 0.08 6.00
N SER A 66 -11.41 -0.62 5.01
CA SER A 66 -12.68 -0.31 4.34
C SER A 66 -13.78 -1.36 4.45
N ASN A 67 -15.01 -0.89 4.23
CA ASN A 67 -16.17 -1.69 3.83
C ASN A 67 -16.82 -1.15 2.55
N GLY A 68 -17.77 -1.90 2.01
CA GLY A 68 -18.51 -1.59 0.79
C GLY A 68 -17.87 -2.13 -0.49
N TYR A 69 -18.69 -2.60 -1.43
CA TYR A 69 -18.21 -3.28 -2.66
C TYR A 69 -17.42 -2.37 -3.62
N TRP A 70 -17.54 -1.04 -3.48
CA TRP A 70 -16.67 -0.08 -4.16
C TRP A 70 -15.20 -0.17 -3.67
N ASN A 71 -14.98 -0.61 -2.43
CA ASN A 71 -13.66 -0.82 -1.80
C ASN A 71 -13.15 -2.28 -1.91
N TYR A 72 -13.69 -3.08 -2.83
CA TYR A 72 -13.30 -4.47 -3.12
C TYR A 72 -11.78 -4.71 -3.08
N ARG A 73 -11.04 -3.84 -3.77
CA ARG A 73 -9.57 -3.77 -3.89
C ARG A 73 -8.82 -4.00 -2.57
N HIS A 74 -9.19 -3.32 -1.49
CA HIS A 74 -8.46 -3.38 -0.21
C HIS A 74 -8.61 -4.74 0.50
N GLN A 75 -9.79 -5.36 0.44
CA GLN A 75 -9.98 -6.70 1.00
C GLN A 75 -9.39 -7.79 0.08
N ALA A 76 -9.40 -7.58 -1.25
CA ALA A 76 -8.73 -8.45 -2.21
C ALA A 76 -7.21 -8.44 -2.04
N ASP A 77 -6.62 -7.29 -1.78
CA ASP A 77 -5.22 -7.09 -1.45
C ASP A 77 -4.83 -7.88 -0.18
N VAL A 78 -5.58 -7.74 0.91
CA VAL A 78 -5.34 -8.50 2.16
C VAL A 78 -5.45 -10.02 1.94
N CYS A 79 -6.45 -10.45 1.16
CA CYS A 79 -6.60 -11.86 0.81
C CYS A 79 -5.38 -12.36 0.01
N HIS A 80 -4.90 -11.61 -0.99
CA HIS A 80 -3.73 -11.98 -1.77
C HIS A 80 -2.44 -12.02 -0.93
N ALA A 81 -2.23 -11.02 -0.06
CA ALA A 81 -1.12 -11.00 0.89
C ALA A 81 -1.16 -12.22 1.84
N TYR A 82 -2.33 -12.63 2.32
CA TYR A 82 -2.48 -13.87 3.09
C TYR A 82 -2.04 -15.09 2.27
N GLN A 83 -2.56 -15.28 1.05
CA GLN A 83 -2.18 -16.43 0.21
C GLN A 83 -0.67 -16.46 -0.04
N LEU A 84 -0.05 -15.31 -0.27
CA LEU A 84 1.39 -15.18 -0.48
C LEU A 84 2.19 -15.65 0.74
N LEU A 85 1.84 -15.18 1.94
CA LEU A 85 2.48 -15.60 3.19
C LEU A 85 2.28 -17.09 3.49
N ARG A 86 1.11 -17.66 3.18
CA ARG A 86 0.85 -19.11 3.33
C ARG A 86 1.69 -19.94 2.35
N LYS A 87 1.83 -19.52 1.08
CA LYS A 87 2.78 -20.12 0.12
C LYS A 87 4.23 -20.01 0.62
N GLY A 88 4.58 -18.88 1.24
CA GLY A 88 5.88 -18.62 1.87
C GLY A 88 6.19 -19.46 3.11
N GLY A 89 5.23 -20.24 3.60
CA GLY A 89 5.38 -21.11 4.77
C GLY A 89 5.11 -20.44 6.11
N LEU A 90 4.57 -19.21 6.13
CA LEU A 90 3.99 -18.68 7.37
C LEU A 90 2.75 -19.48 7.75
N LYS A 91 2.57 -19.68 9.05
CA LYS A 91 1.47 -20.46 9.59
C LYS A 91 0.26 -19.58 9.90
N GLU A 92 -0.92 -20.16 9.82
CA GLU A 92 -2.18 -19.46 10.05
C GLU A 92 -2.32 -18.95 11.48
N GLU A 93 -1.80 -19.68 12.48
CA GLU A 93 -1.78 -19.21 13.87
C GLU A 93 -0.96 -17.92 14.08
N ASN A 94 -0.04 -17.59 13.14
CA ASN A 94 0.85 -16.44 13.22
C ASN A 94 0.44 -15.28 12.29
N ILE A 95 -0.58 -15.46 11.44
CA ILE A 95 -1.09 -14.41 10.56
C ILE A 95 -2.44 -13.96 11.10
N ILE A 96 -2.52 -12.70 11.52
CA ILE A 96 -3.74 -12.07 12.04
C ILE A 96 -4.40 -11.30 10.88
N VAL A 97 -5.67 -11.57 10.59
CA VAL A 97 -6.39 -10.91 9.49
C VAL A 97 -7.55 -10.04 9.98
N PHE A 98 -7.48 -8.76 9.65
CA PHE A 98 -8.54 -7.77 9.80
C PHE A 98 -9.12 -7.41 8.42
N MET A 99 -10.38 -7.76 8.19
CA MET A 99 -11.12 -7.36 6.98
C MET A 99 -12.62 -7.36 7.29
N TYR A 100 -13.38 -6.43 6.71
CA TYR A 100 -14.79 -6.29 7.09
C TYR A 100 -15.68 -7.48 6.64
N ASP A 101 -15.21 -8.28 5.67
CA ASP A 101 -15.79 -9.55 5.19
C ASP A 101 -17.12 -9.42 4.43
N ASP A 102 -17.40 -8.23 3.88
CA ASP A 102 -18.63 -7.91 3.13
C ASP A 102 -18.50 -8.02 1.60
N ILE A 103 -17.38 -8.56 1.09
CA ILE A 103 -17.07 -8.62 -0.34
C ILE A 103 -17.41 -9.98 -0.99
N ALA A 104 -16.98 -11.10 -0.40
CA ALA A 104 -17.17 -12.42 -1.02
C ALA A 104 -18.65 -12.82 -1.15
N SER A 105 -19.47 -12.46 -0.16
CA SER A 105 -20.92 -12.72 -0.13
C SER A 105 -21.77 -11.52 -0.60
N ASN A 106 -21.16 -10.50 -1.21
CA ASN A 106 -21.87 -9.29 -1.63
C ASN A 106 -22.86 -9.57 -2.77
N VAL A 107 -24.01 -8.87 -2.76
CA VAL A 107 -25.02 -8.98 -3.83
C VAL A 107 -24.57 -8.39 -5.17
N GLU A 108 -23.57 -7.52 -5.16
CA GLU A 108 -22.91 -6.99 -6.37
C GLU A 108 -21.71 -7.85 -6.82
N ASN A 109 -21.30 -8.88 -6.06
CA ASN A 109 -20.21 -9.78 -6.44
C ASN A 109 -20.69 -10.80 -7.50
N PRO A 110 -20.15 -10.79 -8.73
CA PRO A 110 -20.57 -11.72 -9.78
C PRO A 110 -20.07 -13.15 -9.58
N ARG A 111 -19.16 -13.39 -8.62
CA ARG A 111 -18.62 -14.71 -8.25
C ARG A 111 -18.77 -14.92 -6.73
N PRO A 112 -19.98 -15.25 -6.23
CA PRO A 112 -20.22 -15.39 -4.79
C PRO A 112 -19.29 -16.43 -4.15
N GLY A 113 -18.68 -16.05 -3.02
CA GLY A 113 -17.67 -16.84 -2.31
C GLY A 113 -16.23 -16.64 -2.81
N VAL A 114 -16.00 -15.84 -3.86
CA VAL A 114 -14.68 -15.64 -4.49
C VAL A 114 -14.29 -14.16 -4.47
N ILE A 115 -13.00 -13.89 -4.24
CA ILE A 115 -12.35 -12.60 -4.44
C ILE A 115 -11.09 -12.79 -5.31
N ILE A 116 -10.90 -11.96 -6.33
CA ILE A 116 -9.72 -12.01 -7.22
C ILE A 116 -8.97 -10.67 -7.14
N ASN A 117 -7.64 -10.70 -6.99
CA ASN A 117 -6.84 -9.46 -6.87
C ASN A 117 -6.20 -9.02 -8.20
N LYS A 118 -6.31 -9.83 -9.27
CA LYS A 118 -5.89 -9.46 -10.65
C LYS A 118 -6.79 -10.09 -11.72
N PRO A 119 -6.82 -9.56 -12.96
CA PRO A 119 -7.87 -9.91 -13.93
C PRO A 119 -7.93 -11.37 -14.36
N ASP A 120 -6.78 -12.04 -14.44
CA ASP A 120 -6.61 -13.47 -14.76
C ASP A 120 -6.32 -14.33 -13.52
N GLY A 121 -6.45 -13.75 -12.32
CA GLY A 121 -6.19 -14.42 -11.05
C GLY A 121 -7.21 -15.49 -10.68
N GLY A 122 -6.74 -16.48 -9.92
CA GLY A 122 -7.59 -17.38 -9.15
C GLY A 122 -8.22 -16.69 -7.93
N ASP A 123 -9.03 -17.42 -7.18
CA ASP A 123 -9.52 -16.95 -5.89
C ASP A 123 -8.36 -16.74 -4.89
N VAL A 124 -8.46 -15.68 -4.10
CA VAL A 124 -7.57 -15.42 -2.96
C VAL A 124 -8.30 -15.48 -1.61
N TYR A 125 -9.63 -15.63 -1.59
CA TYR A 125 -10.45 -15.62 -0.38
C TYR A 125 -10.53 -16.96 0.35
N GLU A 126 -10.47 -18.10 -0.37
CA GLU A 126 -10.53 -19.43 0.23
C GLU A 126 -9.41 -19.64 1.28
N GLY A 127 -9.81 -20.01 2.49
CA GLY A 127 -8.88 -20.28 3.60
C GLY A 127 -8.31 -19.04 4.30
N VAL A 128 -8.74 -17.81 3.97
CA VAL A 128 -8.35 -16.60 4.72
C VAL A 128 -9.09 -16.58 6.07
N PRO A 129 -8.40 -16.55 7.23
CA PRO A 129 -9.02 -16.61 8.55
C PRO A 129 -9.83 -15.35 8.85
N LYS A 130 -10.89 -15.53 9.66
CA LYS A 130 -11.79 -14.45 10.10
C LYS A 130 -11.42 -14.02 11.52
N ASP A 131 -10.22 -13.46 11.70
CA ASP A 131 -9.75 -13.11 13.05
C ASP A 131 -10.49 -11.91 13.63
N TYR A 132 -10.72 -10.87 12.83
CA TYR A 132 -11.54 -9.72 13.20
C TYR A 132 -12.34 -9.28 11.96
N THR A 133 -13.67 -9.28 12.07
CA THR A 133 -14.57 -8.98 10.93
C THR A 133 -15.71 -8.04 11.30
N GLY A 134 -16.33 -7.42 10.29
CA GLY A 134 -17.45 -6.49 10.49
C GLY A 134 -17.16 -5.43 11.56
N ALA A 135 -17.95 -5.45 12.64
CA ALA A 135 -17.87 -4.51 13.75
C ALA A 135 -16.54 -4.55 14.54
N GLU A 136 -15.76 -5.63 14.41
CA GLU A 136 -14.54 -5.88 15.18
C GLU A 136 -13.29 -5.24 14.55
N VAL A 137 -13.42 -4.71 13.32
CA VAL A 137 -12.36 -4.00 12.60
C VAL A 137 -12.36 -2.52 13.02
N HIS A 138 -11.85 -2.26 14.24
CA HIS A 138 -11.64 -0.93 14.80
C HIS A 138 -10.21 -0.79 15.37
N ALA A 139 -9.74 0.45 15.52
CA ALA A 139 -8.33 0.73 15.79
C ALA A 139 -7.81 0.07 17.09
N ASP A 140 -8.61 0.04 18.16
CA ASP A 140 -8.19 -0.56 19.44
C ASP A 140 -7.90 -2.07 19.33
N ASN A 141 -8.70 -2.83 18.57
CA ASN A 141 -8.43 -4.25 18.33
C ASN A 141 -7.12 -4.44 17.54
N PHE A 142 -6.87 -3.60 16.53
CA PHE A 142 -5.61 -3.63 15.77
C PHE A 142 -4.39 -3.31 16.67
N TYR A 143 -4.49 -2.26 17.50
CA TYR A 143 -3.44 -1.91 18.47
C TYR A 143 -3.20 -3.03 19.49
N ALA A 144 -4.27 -3.61 20.05
CA ALA A 144 -4.20 -4.72 20.99
C ALA A 144 -3.59 -5.97 20.36
N ALA A 145 -3.97 -6.31 19.12
CA ALA A 145 -3.42 -7.43 18.38
C ALA A 145 -1.92 -7.25 18.08
N LEU A 146 -1.50 -6.07 17.61
CA LEU A 146 -0.09 -5.76 17.36
C LEU A 146 0.76 -5.77 18.65
N LEU A 147 0.19 -5.36 19.78
CA LEU A 147 0.84 -5.38 21.10
C LEU A 147 0.86 -6.76 21.79
N GLY A 148 0.22 -7.78 21.21
CA GLY A 148 0.06 -9.10 21.86
C GLY A 148 -0.96 -9.11 23.01
N ASN A 149 -1.75 -8.04 23.18
CA ASN A 149 -2.57 -7.83 24.37
C ASN A 149 -3.98 -8.41 24.24
N LYS A 150 -4.10 -9.73 24.44
CA LYS A 150 -5.37 -10.48 24.42
C LYS A 150 -6.45 -9.93 25.37
N SER A 151 -6.09 -9.21 26.45
CA SER A 151 -7.05 -8.68 27.42
C SER A 151 -7.63 -7.31 27.07
N ALA A 152 -7.11 -6.65 26.03
CA ALA A 152 -7.65 -5.39 25.50
C ALA A 152 -8.55 -5.56 24.26
N LEU A 153 -8.75 -6.79 23.79
CA LEU A 153 -9.59 -7.10 22.63
C LEU A 153 -11.09 -7.03 22.98
N THR A 154 -11.88 -6.57 22.01
CA THR A 154 -13.34 -6.62 22.02
C THR A 154 -13.83 -7.35 20.77
N GLY A 155 -14.16 -8.64 20.92
CA GLY A 155 -14.55 -9.53 19.83
C GLY A 155 -13.37 -10.26 19.19
N GLY A 156 -13.65 -10.90 18.05
CA GLY A 156 -12.69 -11.61 17.21
C GLY A 156 -12.29 -12.99 17.73
N SER A 157 -11.32 -13.60 17.03
CA SER A 157 -10.76 -14.93 17.35
C SER A 157 -9.87 -14.94 18.60
N GLY A 158 -9.45 -13.77 19.09
CA GLY A 158 -8.44 -13.63 20.14
C GLY A 158 -6.99 -13.79 19.66
N LYS A 159 -6.75 -13.93 18.35
CA LYS A 159 -5.40 -14.04 17.77
C LYS A 159 -4.67 -12.69 17.80
N VAL A 160 -3.42 -12.70 18.25
CA VAL A 160 -2.57 -11.51 18.43
C VAL A 160 -1.11 -11.85 18.12
N VAL A 161 -0.26 -10.84 17.95
CA VAL A 161 1.18 -10.99 17.72
C VAL A 161 1.91 -11.25 19.05
N ASP A 162 1.80 -12.49 19.52
CA ASP A 162 2.36 -13.03 20.78
C ASP A 162 3.84 -13.43 20.61
N SER A 163 4.63 -12.48 20.10
CA SER A 163 5.97 -12.69 19.52
C SER A 163 7.14 -12.55 20.51
N GLY A 164 8.22 -13.27 20.27
CA GLY A 164 9.46 -13.25 21.06
C GLY A 164 10.55 -12.30 20.54
N PRO A 165 11.66 -12.10 21.28
CA PRO A 165 12.72 -11.16 20.94
C PRO A 165 13.51 -11.50 19.66
N ASN A 166 13.41 -12.74 19.17
CA ASN A 166 14.06 -13.19 17.94
C ASN A 166 13.11 -13.10 16.72
N ASP A 167 11.83 -12.82 16.93
CA ASP A 167 10.79 -12.96 15.92
C ASP A 167 10.77 -11.79 14.92
N HIS A 168 10.29 -12.06 13.71
CA HIS A 168 10.10 -11.07 12.66
C HIS A 168 8.60 -10.81 12.45
N ILE A 169 8.23 -9.53 12.34
CA ILE A 169 6.84 -9.10 12.16
C ILE A 169 6.69 -8.40 10.81
N PHE A 170 5.70 -8.81 10.02
CA PHE A 170 5.23 -8.09 8.84
C PHE A 170 3.87 -7.44 9.11
N VAL A 171 3.78 -6.12 9.02
CA VAL A 171 2.52 -5.37 9.09
C VAL A 171 2.16 -4.93 7.67
N TYR A 172 0.93 -5.18 7.26
CA TYR A 172 0.42 -4.70 5.98
C TYR A 172 -0.95 -4.03 6.15
N TYR A 173 -1.07 -2.82 5.65
CA TYR A 173 -2.30 -2.03 5.64
C TYR A 173 -2.67 -1.63 4.21
N THR A 174 -3.95 -1.68 3.86
CA THR A 174 -4.50 -1.18 2.59
C THR A 174 -5.90 -0.55 2.79
N ASP A 175 -6.05 0.73 2.44
CA ASP A 175 -7.33 1.48 2.42
C ASP A 175 -7.16 2.88 1.76
N HIS A 176 -8.24 3.64 1.74
CA HIS A 176 -8.21 5.10 1.84
C HIS A 176 -7.32 5.63 2.98
N GLY A 177 -6.79 6.84 2.78
CA GLY A 177 -6.11 7.62 3.80
C GLY A 177 -6.37 9.12 3.69
N GLY A 178 -5.75 9.86 4.59
CA GLY A 178 -5.58 11.30 4.53
C GLY A 178 -4.32 11.74 5.28
N PRO A 179 -3.96 13.02 5.25
CA PRO A 179 -2.79 13.51 5.96
C PRO A 179 -2.86 13.17 7.46
N GLY A 180 -1.97 12.30 7.95
CA GLY A 180 -1.89 11.88 9.36
C GLY A 180 -3.00 10.93 9.83
N VAL A 181 -3.83 10.38 8.93
CA VAL A 181 -4.96 9.50 9.28
C VAL A 181 -5.11 8.35 8.28
N LEU A 182 -5.42 7.16 8.80
CA LEU A 182 -5.79 5.96 8.05
C LEU A 182 -7.23 5.58 8.39
N GLY A 183 -8.01 5.18 7.37
CA GLY A 183 -9.40 4.79 7.57
C GLY A 183 -9.58 3.56 8.46
N MET A 184 -10.79 3.38 8.98
CA MET A 184 -11.24 2.13 9.60
C MET A 184 -12.70 1.90 9.20
N PRO A 185 -13.16 0.64 9.04
CA PRO A 185 -14.56 0.36 8.67
C PRO A 185 -15.55 0.78 9.76
N VAL A 186 -15.07 0.82 11.00
CA VAL A 186 -15.74 1.23 12.23
C VAL A 186 -14.91 2.33 12.89
N GLY A 187 -15.52 3.47 13.19
CA GLY A 187 -14.83 4.63 13.78
C GLY A 187 -14.49 4.45 15.27
N PRO A 188 -13.53 5.23 15.82
CA PRO A 188 -12.77 6.29 15.14
C PRO A 188 -11.69 5.77 14.18
N TYR A 189 -11.18 6.64 13.33
CA TYR A 189 -10.09 6.32 12.41
C TYR A 189 -8.74 6.21 13.14
N LEU A 190 -7.76 5.57 12.49
CA LEU A 190 -6.42 5.35 13.01
C LEU A 190 -5.57 6.61 12.78
N TYR A 191 -5.12 7.25 13.86
CA TYR A 191 -4.28 8.47 13.78
C TYR A 191 -2.79 8.13 13.87
N ALA A 192 -1.98 8.85 13.10
CA ALA A 192 -0.54 8.60 12.99
C ALA A 192 0.20 8.70 14.35
N SER A 193 -0.19 9.62 15.23
CA SER A 193 0.32 9.70 16.62
C SER A 193 0.18 8.38 17.36
N ASP A 194 -1.01 7.80 17.29
CA ASP A 194 -1.44 6.67 18.10
C ASP A 194 -0.75 5.39 17.61
N LEU A 195 -0.66 5.22 16.29
CA LEU A 195 0.11 4.15 15.67
C LEU A 195 1.59 4.23 16.05
N ASN A 196 2.22 5.39 15.95
CA ASN A 196 3.64 5.53 16.28
C ASN A 196 3.90 5.34 17.79
N GLU A 197 2.97 5.71 18.67
CA GLU A 197 3.03 5.31 20.07
C GLU A 197 2.90 3.79 20.26
N VAL A 198 2.01 3.12 19.54
CA VAL A 198 1.83 1.66 19.60
C VAL A 198 3.08 0.94 19.11
N LEU A 199 3.70 1.39 18.02
CA LEU A 199 4.98 0.86 17.51
C LEU A 199 6.11 1.06 18.54
N LYS A 200 6.20 2.23 19.18
CA LYS A 200 7.17 2.50 20.26
C LYS A 200 6.91 1.63 21.50
N LYS A 201 5.65 1.37 21.86
CA LYS A 201 5.26 0.46 22.96
C LYS A 201 5.59 -1.01 22.61
N LYS A 202 5.41 -1.43 21.35
CA LYS A 202 5.79 -2.75 20.84
C LYS A 202 7.32 -2.94 20.82
N HIS A 203 8.08 -1.88 20.50
CA HIS A 203 9.55 -1.88 20.62
C HIS A 203 9.99 -2.00 22.09
N ALA A 204 9.44 -1.16 22.97
CA ALA A 204 9.82 -1.09 24.38
C ALA A 204 9.55 -2.38 25.19
N SER A 205 8.73 -3.31 24.68
CA SER A 205 8.55 -4.65 25.27
C SER A 205 9.59 -5.68 24.81
N GLY A 206 10.48 -5.33 23.87
CA GLY A 206 11.53 -6.23 23.37
C GLY A 206 10.99 -7.49 22.68
N SER A 207 9.79 -7.41 22.11
CA SER A 207 9.02 -8.58 21.62
C SER A 207 9.14 -8.83 20.11
N TYR A 208 10.22 -8.35 19.48
CA TYR A 208 10.60 -8.69 18.10
C TYR A 208 12.07 -8.32 17.86
N LYS A 209 12.66 -8.92 16.83
CA LYS A 209 14.02 -8.65 16.33
C LYS A 209 14.03 -7.49 15.34
N SER A 210 13.16 -7.55 14.34
CA SER A 210 12.85 -6.44 13.43
C SER A 210 11.42 -6.53 12.86
N LEU A 211 10.84 -5.38 12.52
CA LEU A 211 9.49 -5.26 11.96
C LEU A 211 9.53 -4.55 10.60
N VAL A 212 8.75 -5.04 9.63
CA VAL A 212 8.50 -4.37 8.35
C VAL A 212 7.04 -3.91 8.30
N PHE A 213 6.79 -2.69 7.84
CA PHE A 213 5.45 -2.11 7.68
C PHE A 213 5.26 -1.68 6.21
N TYR A 214 4.33 -2.30 5.50
CA TYR A 214 3.90 -1.90 4.15
C TYR A 214 2.55 -1.19 4.23
N LEU A 215 2.42 -0.01 3.60
CA LEU A 215 1.29 0.89 3.77
C LEU A 215 0.74 1.41 2.42
N GLU A 216 -0.36 0.83 1.97
CA GLU A 216 -1.19 1.35 0.87
C GLU A 216 -2.25 2.31 1.45
N ALA A 217 -2.04 3.62 1.25
CA ALA A 217 -3.05 4.65 1.50
C ALA A 217 -2.71 6.01 0.86
N CYS A 218 -3.72 6.87 0.72
CA CYS A 218 -3.53 8.28 0.34
C CYS A 218 -2.69 9.03 1.36
N GLU A 219 -1.76 9.86 0.89
CA GLU A 219 -0.81 10.63 1.69
C GLU A 219 -0.05 9.78 2.73
N SER A 220 0.16 8.49 2.46
CA SER A 220 0.59 7.48 3.43
C SER A 220 1.92 7.78 4.11
N GLY A 221 2.85 8.47 3.45
CA GLY A 221 4.09 8.95 4.09
C GLY A 221 3.86 9.80 5.34
N SER A 222 2.76 10.56 5.39
CA SER A 222 2.39 11.40 6.55
C SER A 222 2.06 10.63 7.83
N ILE A 223 1.98 9.30 7.76
CA ILE A 223 1.79 8.42 8.91
C ILE A 223 3.11 8.19 9.68
N PHE A 224 4.26 8.29 9.02
CA PHE A 224 5.57 8.06 9.64
C PHE A 224 6.46 9.30 9.65
N GLU A 225 6.25 10.23 8.72
CA GLU A 225 7.10 11.42 8.55
C GLU A 225 7.08 12.35 9.78
N GLY A 226 8.24 12.52 10.41
CA GLY A 226 8.40 13.27 11.66
C GLY A 226 7.86 12.58 12.92
N LEU A 227 7.48 11.30 12.83
CA LEU A 227 6.87 10.53 13.93
C LEU A 227 7.58 9.20 14.23
N LEU A 228 8.01 8.47 13.20
CA LEU A 228 8.67 7.17 13.31
C LEU A 228 10.19 7.39 13.50
N PRO A 229 10.78 6.95 14.63
CA PRO A 229 12.21 7.09 14.86
C PRO A 229 13.00 5.97 14.16
N GLU A 230 14.29 6.21 13.93
CA GLU A 230 15.20 5.31 13.20
C GLU A 230 15.79 4.21 14.10
N ASP A 231 15.76 4.36 15.43
CA ASP A 231 16.48 3.52 16.40
C ASP A 231 15.64 2.38 17.01
N ILE A 232 14.51 2.02 16.39
CA ILE A 232 13.56 1.03 16.92
C ILE A 232 13.43 -0.27 16.12
N ASN A 233 14.34 -0.56 15.19
CA ASN A 233 14.31 -1.77 14.33
C ASN A 233 13.00 -1.93 13.52
N ILE A 234 12.42 -0.83 13.04
CA ILE A 234 11.23 -0.83 12.17
C ILE A 234 11.59 -0.21 10.82
N TYR A 235 11.37 -0.94 9.73
CA TYR A 235 11.43 -0.41 8.36
C TYR A 235 10.01 -0.26 7.81
N ALA A 236 9.64 0.94 7.39
CA ALA A 236 8.33 1.20 6.80
C ALA A 236 8.46 1.65 5.34
N THR A 237 7.60 1.15 4.44
CA THR A 237 7.43 1.71 3.09
C THR A 237 5.99 2.11 2.85
N THR A 238 5.77 3.16 2.04
CA THR A 238 4.45 3.73 1.81
C THR A 238 4.17 3.93 0.33
N ALA A 239 2.93 3.67 -0.10
CA ALA A 239 2.50 3.81 -1.50
C ALA A 239 2.66 5.22 -2.06
N SER A 240 2.60 6.25 -1.21
CA SER A 240 2.82 7.64 -1.57
C SER A 240 3.57 8.41 -0.48
N ASN A 241 4.10 9.59 -0.83
CA ASN A 241 4.63 10.54 0.14
C ASN A 241 3.51 11.25 0.93
N ALA A 242 3.87 12.10 1.88
CA ALA A 242 2.92 12.84 2.73
C ALA A 242 1.97 13.82 2.00
N VAL A 243 2.04 13.97 0.67
CA VAL A 243 1.31 14.97 -0.11
C VAL A 243 0.50 14.36 -1.26
N GLU A 244 0.93 13.21 -1.78
CA GLU A 244 0.32 12.51 -2.90
C GLU A 244 -0.71 11.46 -2.46
N SER A 245 -1.76 11.31 -3.26
CA SER A 245 -2.62 10.13 -3.18
C SER A 245 -1.89 8.88 -3.70
N SER A 246 -2.27 7.71 -3.19
CA SER A 246 -2.03 6.44 -3.88
C SER A 246 -3.17 6.13 -4.86
N TRP A 247 -3.14 4.96 -5.50
CA TRP A 247 -3.92 4.69 -6.72
C TRP A 247 -4.44 3.25 -6.77
N GLY A 248 -5.72 3.07 -7.10
CA GLY A 248 -6.30 1.78 -7.47
C GLY A 248 -5.92 1.36 -8.89
N THR A 249 -5.90 0.05 -9.17
CA THR A 249 -5.67 -0.48 -10.53
C THR A 249 -6.60 -1.66 -10.85
N TYR A 250 -6.47 -2.21 -12.06
CA TYR A 250 -7.39 -3.22 -12.61
C TYR A 250 -8.87 -2.77 -12.52
N CYS A 251 -9.14 -1.52 -12.91
CA CYS A 251 -10.44 -0.88 -12.77
C CYS A 251 -11.32 -0.97 -14.06
N PRO A 252 -12.66 -0.91 -13.95
CA PRO A 252 -13.55 -0.97 -15.12
C PRO A 252 -13.34 0.16 -16.12
N GLY A 253 -12.81 -0.16 -17.30
CA GLY A 253 -12.49 0.80 -18.37
C GLY A 253 -11.00 1.14 -18.48
N GLU A 254 -10.19 0.72 -17.51
CA GLU A 254 -8.74 0.86 -17.48
C GLU A 254 -8.04 -0.36 -18.09
N TYR A 255 -6.70 -0.33 -18.19
CA TYR A 255 -5.90 -1.43 -18.72
C TYR A 255 -4.87 -1.96 -17.71
N PRO A 256 -4.69 -3.28 -17.55
CA PRO A 256 -5.58 -4.32 -18.06
C PRO A 256 -6.92 -4.29 -17.30
N PRO A 257 -8.07 -4.41 -18.00
CA PRO A 257 -9.37 -4.32 -17.36
C PRO A 257 -9.67 -5.57 -16.51
N PRO A 258 -10.52 -5.46 -15.48
CA PRO A 258 -11.06 -6.62 -14.78
C PRO A 258 -12.01 -7.40 -15.69
N PRO A 259 -12.39 -8.65 -15.33
CA PRO A 259 -13.41 -9.40 -16.05
C PRO A 259 -14.71 -8.59 -16.15
N PRO A 260 -15.41 -8.53 -17.30
CA PRO A 260 -16.47 -7.55 -17.57
C PRO A 260 -17.66 -7.57 -16.59
N GLU A 261 -17.87 -8.68 -15.90
CA GLU A 261 -18.85 -8.85 -14.84
C GLU A 261 -18.56 -8.02 -13.58
N TYR A 262 -17.30 -7.65 -13.33
CA TYR A 262 -16.92 -6.76 -12.23
C TYR A 262 -17.19 -5.29 -12.58
N SER A 263 -17.61 -4.54 -11.57
CA SER A 263 -17.91 -3.11 -11.60
C SER A 263 -17.08 -2.34 -10.57
N THR A 264 -15.88 -2.83 -10.25
CA THR A 264 -15.00 -2.29 -9.19
C THR A 264 -13.54 -2.62 -9.50
N CYS A 265 -12.59 -1.91 -8.90
CA CYS A 265 -11.15 -2.19 -9.03
C CYS A 265 -10.77 -3.45 -8.23
N LEU A 266 -9.82 -4.25 -8.72
CA LEU A 266 -9.46 -5.55 -8.10
C LEU A 266 -8.33 -5.46 -7.06
N GLY A 267 -7.53 -4.40 -7.09
CA GLY A 267 -6.41 -4.19 -6.16
C GLY A 267 -5.79 -2.81 -6.36
N ASP A 268 -4.81 -2.46 -5.53
CA ASP A 268 -4.18 -1.13 -5.53
C ASP A 268 -2.71 -1.16 -6.02
N LEU A 269 -2.24 -0.07 -6.63
CA LEU A 269 -1.07 -0.10 -7.53
C LEU A 269 0.23 -0.50 -6.82
N TYR A 270 0.48 0.03 -5.61
CA TYR A 270 1.65 -0.33 -4.82
C TYR A 270 1.51 -1.75 -4.25
N SER A 271 0.30 -2.12 -3.81
CA SER A 271 -0.05 -3.46 -3.32
C SER A 271 0.24 -4.54 -4.37
N ILE A 272 -0.33 -4.39 -5.56
CA ILE A 272 -0.12 -5.25 -6.71
C ILE A 272 1.36 -5.27 -7.11
N ALA A 273 2.05 -4.12 -7.04
CA ALA A 273 3.46 -4.05 -7.37
C ALA A 273 4.34 -4.91 -6.46
N TRP A 274 4.14 -4.90 -5.13
CA TRP A 274 4.96 -5.71 -4.21
C TRP A 274 4.49 -7.17 -4.15
N MET A 275 3.19 -7.43 -4.27
CA MET A 275 2.67 -8.80 -4.22
C MET A 275 2.98 -9.60 -5.47
N GLU A 276 2.76 -9.08 -6.68
CA GLU A 276 3.03 -9.85 -7.91
C GLU A 276 4.52 -10.11 -8.13
N ASP A 277 5.37 -9.24 -7.61
CA ASP A 277 6.81 -9.40 -7.55
C ASP A 277 7.19 -10.55 -6.58
N SER A 278 6.69 -10.46 -5.35
CA SER A 278 6.87 -11.49 -4.31
C SER A 278 6.25 -12.85 -4.69
N ASP A 279 5.24 -12.89 -5.55
CA ASP A 279 4.55 -14.13 -5.98
C ASP A 279 5.37 -14.93 -7.02
N ILE A 280 6.36 -14.32 -7.69
CA ILE A 280 7.17 -14.97 -8.74
C ILE A 280 8.64 -15.23 -8.41
N HIS A 281 9.26 -14.47 -7.51
CA HIS A 281 10.69 -14.61 -7.18
C HIS A 281 10.96 -15.59 -6.03
N ASN A 282 12.22 -16.05 -5.92
CA ASN A 282 12.73 -16.67 -4.71
C ASN A 282 13.16 -15.58 -3.71
N LEU A 283 12.38 -15.42 -2.65
CA LEU A 283 12.50 -14.31 -1.68
C LEU A 283 13.73 -14.42 -0.76
N ARG A 284 14.53 -15.50 -0.86
CA ARG A 284 15.89 -15.61 -0.30
C ARG A 284 16.96 -14.94 -1.16
N THR A 285 16.63 -14.53 -2.39
CA THR A 285 17.58 -13.90 -3.33
C THR A 285 17.32 -12.41 -3.54
N GLU A 286 16.28 -11.88 -2.90
CA GLU A 286 15.85 -10.49 -3.00
C GLU A 286 15.82 -9.85 -1.61
N SER A 287 16.27 -8.60 -1.53
CA SER A 287 16.19 -7.76 -0.34
C SER A 287 15.00 -6.81 -0.39
N LEU A 288 14.53 -6.36 0.78
CA LEU A 288 13.50 -5.31 0.91
C LEU A 288 13.85 -4.06 0.06
N HIS A 289 15.14 -3.71 -0.06
CA HIS A 289 15.62 -2.58 -0.85
C HIS A 289 15.53 -2.78 -2.37
N GLN A 290 15.67 -4.03 -2.86
CA GLN A 290 15.46 -4.37 -4.27
C GLN A 290 13.98 -4.26 -4.64
N GLN A 291 13.11 -4.87 -3.81
CA GLN A 291 11.66 -4.74 -3.97
C GLN A 291 11.20 -3.29 -3.86
N TYR A 292 11.69 -2.53 -2.87
CA TYR A 292 11.39 -1.10 -2.72
C TYR A 292 11.67 -0.33 -4.03
N LYS A 293 12.81 -0.55 -4.67
CA LYS A 293 13.16 0.07 -5.96
C LYS A 293 12.23 -0.38 -7.09
N LEU A 294 11.93 -1.68 -7.18
CA LEU A 294 11.06 -2.25 -8.22
C LEU A 294 9.63 -1.73 -8.10
N VAL A 295 9.09 -1.71 -6.87
CA VAL A 295 7.77 -1.20 -6.51
C VAL A 295 7.69 0.31 -6.77
N LYS A 296 8.74 1.07 -6.45
CA LYS A 296 8.85 2.51 -6.76
C LYS A 296 8.85 2.78 -8.27
N ASP A 297 9.64 2.04 -9.03
CA ASP A 297 9.68 2.11 -10.50
C ASP A 297 8.34 1.74 -11.16
N ARG A 298 7.57 0.81 -10.56
CA ARG A 298 6.23 0.42 -11.05
C ARG A 298 5.14 1.41 -10.64
N THR A 299 5.18 1.94 -9.41
CA THR A 299 4.14 2.80 -8.84
C THR A 299 4.19 4.24 -9.36
N ILE A 300 5.35 4.73 -9.83
CA ILE A 300 5.48 6.10 -10.35
C ILE A 300 4.77 6.33 -11.70
N ASN A 301 4.44 5.25 -12.44
CA ASN A 301 3.43 5.16 -13.52
C ASN A 301 3.20 6.41 -14.41
N GLY A 302 4.29 6.98 -14.94
CA GLY A 302 4.26 8.09 -15.89
C GLY A 302 3.76 9.41 -15.30
N TYR A 303 2.47 9.73 -15.54
CA TYR A 303 1.80 10.93 -15.03
C TYR A 303 0.75 10.62 -13.94
N TYR A 304 0.44 9.35 -13.69
CA TYR A 304 -0.66 8.90 -12.85
C TYR A 304 -0.18 7.78 -11.90
N GLY A 305 0.66 8.19 -10.95
CA GLY A 305 1.35 7.33 -9.99
C GLY A 305 1.80 8.13 -8.78
N SER A 306 2.57 7.51 -7.89
CA SER A 306 3.02 8.14 -6.64
C SER A 306 4.43 7.74 -6.24
N HIS A 307 5.10 8.62 -5.48
CA HIS A 307 6.43 8.37 -4.95
C HIS A 307 6.37 7.41 -3.76
N VAL A 308 6.84 6.19 -3.97
CA VAL A 308 7.01 5.20 -2.89
C VAL A 308 8.16 5.64 -1.97
N MET A 309 7.86 5.81 -0.68
CA MET A 309 8.80 6.32 0.32
C MET A 309 9.25 5.21 1.29
N GLU A 310 10.32 5.48 2.02
CA GLU A 310 10.85 4.62 3.08
C GLU A 310 11.15 5.43 4.35
N TYR A 311 10.88 4.85 5.53
CA TYR A 311 10.99 5.50 6.84
C TYR A 311 11.47 4.51 7.91
N GLY A 312 12.02 5.03 9.01
CA GLY A 312 12.54 4.24 10.14
C GLY A 312 13.95 3.73 9.89
N ASP A 313 14.26 2.53 10.38
CA ASP A 313 15.57 1.88 10.18
C ASP A 313 15.72 1.37 8.73
N VAL A 314 16.16 2.26 7.84
CA VAL A 314 16.50 1.93 6.45
C VAL A 314 17.68 0.94 6.36
N GLY A 315 18.46 0.75 7.43
CA GLY A 315 19.48 -0.30 7.51
C GLY A 315 18.92 -1.71 7.35
N LEU A 316 17.70 -1.95 7.86
CA LEU A 316 16.98 -3.23 7.68
C LEU A 316 16.58 -3.50 6.23
N SER A 317 16.56 -2.51 5.34
CA SER A 317 16.21 -2.72 3.93
C SER A 317 17.17 -3.68 3.20
N ASN A 318 18.36 -3.91 3.74
CA ASN A 318 19.32 -4.90 3.25
C ASN A 318 18.91 -6.36 3.54
N ASN A 319 17.96 -6.59 4.46
CA ASN A 319 17.49 -7.93 4.81
C ASN A 319 16.73 -8.57 3.65
N HIS A 320 16.87 -9.90 3.51
CA HIS A 320 16.10 -10.68 2.55
C HIS A 320 14.61 -10.71 2.89
N LEU A 321 13.76 -10.63 1.86
CA LEU A 321 12.30 -10.70 1.97
C LEU A 321 11.85 -11.97 2.71
N PHE A 322 12.60 -13.07 2.55
CA PHE A 322 12.40 -14.34 3.25
C PHE A 322 12.24 -14.22 4.77
N LEU A 323 12.96 -13.29 5.43
CA LEU A 323 12.89 -13.14 6.88
C LEU A 323 11.52 -12.67 7.38
N TYR A 324 10.69 -12.09 6.50
CA TYR A 324 9.36 -11.57 6.82
C TYR A 324 8.26 -12.33 6.08
N LEU A 325 8.43 -12.54 4.77
CA LEU A 325 7.42 -13.12 3.87
C LEU A 325 7.54 -14.64 3.68
N GLY A 326 8.66 -15.24 4.11
CA GLY A 326 9.02 -16.61 3.73
C GLY A 326 9.38 -16.71 2.25
N THR A 327 9.35 -17.90 1.65
CA THR A 327 9.54 -18.06 0.18
C THR A 327 8.73 -19.26 -0.32
N ASN A 328 8.16 -19.15 -1.51
CA ASN A 328 7.38 -20.22 -2.13
C ASN A 328 8.34 -21.26 -2.76
N PRO A 329 8.37 -22.53 -2.34
CA PRO A 329 9.29 -23.53 -2.89
C PRO A 329 9.11 -23.80 -4.40
N ALA A 330 7.94 -23.47 -4.98
CA ALA A 330 7.76 -23.52 -6.43
C ALA A 330 8.65 -22.51 -7.18
N ASN A 331 9.05 -21.43 -6.51
CA ASN A 331 9.86 -20.34 -7.06
C ASN A 331 11.37 -20.54 -6.82
N ASP A 332 11.82 -21.62 -6.16
CA ASP A 332 13.22 -21.79 -5.72
C ASP A 332 14.27 -21.54 -6.83
N ASN A 333 13.94 -21.89 -8.08
CA ASN A 333 14.78 -21.73 -9.26
C ASN A 333 14.70 -20.34 -9.93
N ILE A 334 13.84 -19.44 -9.44
CA ILE A 334 13.57 -18.11 -9.98
C ILE A 334 14.26 -17.07 -9.09
N SER A 335 15.59 -17.06 -9.11
CA SER A 335 16.38 -16.02 -8.45
C SER A 335 16.02 -14.64 -9.00
N PHE A 336 16.00 -13.62 -8.14
CA PHE A 336 15.88 -12.23 -8.56
C PHE A 336 17.04 -11.84 -9.50
N VAL A 337 16.71 -11.15 -10.59
CA VAL A 337 17.66 -10.57 -11.56
C VAL A 337 17.03 -9.28 -12.08
N ASP A 338 17.78 -8.18 -12.19
CA ASP A 338 17.22 -6.89 -12.66
C ASP A 338 16.44 -7.00 -14.01
N GLU A 339 16.85 -7.88 -14.92
CA GLU A 339 16.15 -8.15 -16.18
C GLU A 339 14.78 -8.85 -16.00
N SER A 340 14.55 -9.63 -14.94
CA SER A 340 13.23 -10.25 -14.68
C SER A 340 12.20 -9.19 -14.29
N SER A 341 12.62 -8.13 -13.57
CA SER A 341 11.76 -7.00 -13.21
C SER A 341 11.08 -6.34 -14.42
N LEU A 342 11.73 -6.40 -15.60
CA LEU A 342 11.21 -5.79 -16.83
C LEU A 342 9.86 -6.36 -17.29
N LYS A 343 9.49 -7.57 -16.83
CA LYS A 343 8.17 -8.17 -17.10
C LYS A 343 7.07 -7.60 -16.21
N LEU A 344 7.38 -7.32 -14.95
CA LEU A 344 6.47 -6.70 -13.97
C LEU A 344 6.19 -5.22 -14.29
N ARG A 345 7.06 -4.56 -15.04
CA ARG A 345 6.88 -3.19 -15.59
C ARG A 345 5.84 -3.08 -16.71
N SER A 346 4.92 -4.04 -16.82
CA SER A 346 3.80 -4.00 -17.76
C SER A 346 2.86 -2.83 -17.39
N PRO A 347 2.65 -1.82 -18.26
CA PRO A 347 1.92 -0.62 -17.86
C PRO A 347 0.46 -0.91 -17.51
N SER A 348 0.10 -0.72 -16.25
CA SER A 348 -1.26 -0.72 -15.76
C SER A 348 -1.72 0.72 -15.54
N THR A 349 -2.81 1.15 -16.16
CA THR A 349 -3.39 2.46 -15.86
C THR A 349 -4.00 2.45 -14.45
N ALA A 350 -4.03 3.62 -13.84
CA ALA A 350 -4.24 3.77 -12.41
C ALA A 350 -5.24 4.89 -12.12
N VAL A 351 -6.12 4.64 -11.17
CA VAL A 351 -7.22 5.52 -10.77
C VAL A 351 -6.92 6.06 -9.40
N ASN A 352 -7.15 7.35 -9.17
CA ASN A 352 -6.96 7.94 -7.84
C ASN A 352 -7.82 7.18 -6.81
N GLN A 353 -7.26 6.78 -5.66
CA GLN A 353 -7.99 6.07 -4.59
C GLN A 353 -9.37 6.70 -4.31
N ARG A 354 -9.44 8.03 -4.27
CA ARG A 354 -10.67 8.76 -3.97
C ARG A 354 -11.71 8.69 -5.09
N ASP A 355 -11.31 8.45 -6.34
CA ASP A 355 -12.25 8.37 -7.48
C ASP A 355 -12.56 6.94 -7.92
N ALA A 356 -11.79 5.94 -7.45
CA ALA A 356 -12.08 4.52 -7.63
C ALA A 356 -13.51 4.14 -7.16
N ASP A 357 -13.96 4.71 -6.03
CA ASP A 357 -15.32 4.46 -5.54
C ASP A 357 -16.40 5.00 -6.49
N LEU A 358 -16.13 6.13 -7.16
CA LEU A 358 -17.04 6.73 -8.14
C LEU A 358 -17.08 5.91 -9.43
N ILE A 359 -16.00 5.22 -9.81
CA ILE A 359 -16.03 4.27 -10.93
C ILE A 359 -17.04 3.16 -10.66
N HIS A 360 -17.15 2.66 -9.42
CA HIS A 360 -18.15 1.65 -9.09
C HIS A 360 -19.58 2.13 -9.30
N PHE A 361 -19.97 3.24 -8.66
CA PHE A 361 -21.32 3.78 -8.78
C PHE A 361 -21.65 4.19 -10.23
N TRP A 362 -20.66 4.74 -10.96
CA TRP A 362 -20.81 5.14 -12.37
C TRP A 362 -20.95 3.94 -13.31
N ASP A 363 -20.14 2.89 -13.17
CA ASP A 363 -20.24 1.69 -14.00
C ASP A 363 -21.54 0.92 -13.72
N LYS A 364 -21.95 0.84 -12.45
CA LYS A 364 -23.26 0.31 -12.03
C LYS A 364 -24.42 1.06 -12.69
N PHE A 365 -24.40 2.40 -12.67
CA PHE A 365 -25.40 3.24 -13.37
C PHE A 365 -25.35 3.07 -14.90
N ARG A 366 -24.15 3.02 -15.49
CA ARG A 366 -23.93 2.88 -16.94
C ARG A 366 -24.43 1.53 -17.46
N LYS A 367 -24.09 0.43 -16.79
CA LYS A 367 -24.49 -0.94 -17.16
C LYS A 367 -25.96 -1.24 -16.84
N ALA A 368 -26.61 -0.52 -15.92
CA ALA A 368 -28.01 -0.75 -15.59
C ALA A 368 -28.97 -0.40 -16.76
N PRO A 369 -29.99 -1.25 -17.06
CA PRO A 369 -30.94 -1.00 -18.15
C PRO A 369 -31.75 0.29 -17.98
N GLU A 370 -32.06 0.96 -19.09
CA GLU A 370 -32.89 2.17 -19.07
C GLU A 370 -34.28 1.92 -18.47
N GLY A 371 -34.75 2.86 -17.65
CA GLY A 371 -36.03 2.76 -16.95
C GLY A 371 -36.10 1.72 -15.81
N SER A 372 -35.02 0.97 -15.54
CA SER A 372 -34.98 -0.02 -14.45
C SER A 372 -34.80 0.62 -13.07
N LEU A 373 -35.34 -0.03 -12.03
CA LEU A 373 -35.14 0.39 -10.62
C LEU A 373 -33.65 0.47 -10.27
N ARG A 374 -32.85 -0.53 -10.67
CA ARG A 374 -31.38 -0.56 -10.45
C ARG A 374 -30.67 0.66 -11.05
N LYS A 375 -31.16 1.20 -12.19
CA LYS A 375 -30.59 2.42 -12.77
C LYS A 375 -30.92 3.66 -11.95
N ASN A 376 -32.15 3.78 -11.46
CA ASN A 376 -32.57 4.87 -10.58
C ASN A 376 -31.84 4.83 -9.23
N GLU A 377 -31.63 3.63 -8.68
CA GLU A 377 -30.88 3.38 -7.45
C GLU A 377 -29.40 3.75 -7.62
N ALA A 378 -28.73 3.27 -8.68
CA ALA A 378 -27.35 3.63 -8.97
C ALA A 378 -27.18 5.13 -9.30
N GLN A 379 -28.15 5.75 -9.97
CA GLN A 379 -28.15 7.21 -10.19
C GLN A 379 -28.23 7.96 -8.85
N LYS A 380 -29.05 7.48 -7.91
CA LYS A 380 -29.14 8.04 -6.57
C LYS A 380 -27.81 7.89 -5.81
N GLU A 381 -27.17 6.72 -5.86
CA GLU A 381 -25.86 6.48 -5.22
C GLU A 381 -24.79 7.46 -5.73
N VAL A 382 -24.68 7.65 -7.06
CA VAL A 382 -23.77 8.65 -7.67
C VAL A 382 -24.08 10.06 -7.15
N LEU A 383 -25.36 10.46 -7.14
CA LEU A 383 -25.78 11.80 -6.73
C LEU A 383 -25.55 12.06 -5.24
N GLU A 384 -25.81 11.10 -4.35
CA GLU A 384 -25.57 11.22 -2.91
C GLU A 384 -24.07 11.28 -2.61
N ALA A 385 -23.25 10.45 -3.27
CA ALA A 385 -21.79 10.49 -3.13
C ALA A 385 -21.21 11.83 -3.62
N MET A 386 -21.58 12.30 -4.82
CA MET A 386 -21.12 13.59 -5.35
C MET A 386 -21.61 14.78 -4.53
N SER A 387 -22.85 14.74 -4.02
CA SER A 387 -23.40 15.80 -3.16
C SER A 387 -22.68 15.88 -1.83
N HIS A 388 -22.38 14.76 -1.17
CA HIS A 388 -21.58 14.72 0.05
C HIS A 388 -20.17 15.27 -0.18
N ARG A 389 -19.47 14.83 -1.24
CA ARG A 389 -18.13 15.33 -1.61
C ARG A 389 -18.11 16.84 -1.80
N MET A 390 -19.10 17.37 -2.52
CA MET A 390 -19.26 18.80 -2.77
C MET A 390 -19.59 19.59 -1.49
N HIS A 391 -20.38 19.02 -0.57
CA HIS A 391 -20.65 19.60 0.74
C HIS A 391 -19.36 19.71 1.56
N VAL A 392 -18.65 18.61 1.79
CA VAL A 392 -17.44 18.57 2.62
C VAL A 392 -16.36 19.53 2.09
N ASP A 393 -16.10 19.54 0.78
CA ASP A 393 -15.13 20.46 0.15
C ASP A 393 -15.53 21.93 0.30
N ASN A 394 -16.82 22.27 0.15
CA ASN A 394 -17.29 23.64 0.32
C ASN A 394 -17.26 24.08 1.80
N SER A 395 -17.66 23.21 2.73
CA SER A 395 -17.67 23.50 4.17
C SER A 395 -16.27 23.75 4.70
N ALA A 396 -15.31 22.86 4.42
CA ALA A 396 -13.92 23.06 4.84
C ALA A 396 -13.32 24.36 4.25
N LYS A 397 -13.58 24.63 2.97
CA LYS A 397 -13.14 25.86 2.29
C LYS A 397 -13.81 27.13 2.82
N LEU A 398 -15.06 27.05 3.27
CA LEU A 398 -15.78 28.19 3.86
C LEU A 398 -15.27 28.46 5.28
N ILE A 399 -15.07 27.43 6.10
CA ILE A 399 -14.49 27.55 7.45
C ILE A 399 -13.11 28.24 7.39
N GLY A 400 -12.22 27.84 6.48
CA GLY A 400 -10.93 28.53 6.30
C GLY A 400 -11.06 30.02 5.97
N LYS A 401 -12.05 30.40 5.17
CA LYS A 401 -12.33 31.81 4.85
C LYS A 401 -12.92 32.59 6.03
N LEU A 402 -13.73 31.95 6.87
CA LEU A 402 -14.30 32.55 8.08
C LEU A 402 -13.23 32.77 9.15
N LEU A 403 -12.33 31.79 9.34
CA LEU A 403 -11.25 31.86 10.34
C LEU A 403 -10.11 32.82 9.96
N PHE A 404 -9.75 32.90 8.67
CA PHE A 404 -8.52 33.59 8.23
C PHE A 404 -8.71 34.65 7.13
N GLY A 405 -9.93 34.85 6.64
CA GLY A 405 -10.22 35.72 5.50
C GLY A 405 -10.10 35.02 4.14
N ILE A 406 -10.61 35.66 3.08
CA ILE A 406 -10.86 35.02 1.77
C ILE A 406 -9.59 34.47 1.10
N GLU A 407 -8.52 35.24 1.10
CA GLU A 407 -7.25 34.91 0.44
C GLU A 407 -6.44 33.95 1.31
N LYS A 408 -5.97 34.43 2.47
CA LYS A 408 -5.15 33.69 3.43
C LYS A 408 -5.80 32.38 3.91
N GLY A 409 -7.13 32.30 3.99
CA GLY A 409 -7.82 31.06 4.33
C GLY A 409 -7.62 29.95 3.30
N THR A 410 -7.49 30.27 2.01
CA THR A 410 -7.24 29.26 0.98
C THR A 410 -5.77 28.81 1.00
N GLU A 411 -4.85 29.74 1.20
CA GLU A 411 -3.40 29.49 1.35
C GLU A 411 -3.08 28.64 2.59
N LEU A 412 -3.60 29.04 3.76
CA LEU A 412 -3.26 28.44 5.05
C LEU A 412 -3.79 27.01 5.17
N LEU A 413 -5.02 26.72 4.73
CA LEU A 413 -5.55 25.34 4.77
C LEU A 413 -4.72 24.39 3.87
N GLY A 414 -4.32 24.86 2.68
CA GLY A 414 -3.53 24.08 1.73
C GLY A 414 -2.05 23.93 2.07
N ASN A 415 -1.55 24.66 3.08
CA ASN A 415 -0.11 24.74 3.38
C ASN A 415 0.50 23.37 3.71
N VAL A 416 1.72 23.13 3.22
CA VAL A 416 2.45 21.87 3.38
C VAL A 416 3.71 22.14 4.19
N ARG A 417 3.91 21.41 5.29
CA ARG A 417 5.12 21.51 6.11
C ARG A 417 6.35 20.97 5.34
N PRO A 418 7.57 21.43 5.66
CA PRO A 418 8.79 20.88 5.07
C PRO A 418 8.91 19.38 5.34
N ALA A 419 9.49 18.64 4.39
CA ALA A 419 9.65 17.19 4.50
C ALA A 419 10.43 16.80 5.78
N GLY A 420 10.03 15.69 6.40
CA GLY A 420 10.52 15.24 7.70
C GLY A 420 9.85 15.90 8.92
N SER A 421 8.94 16.86 8.72
CA SER A 421 8.17 17.49 9.81
C SER A 421 6.86 16.72 10.08
N PRO A 422 6.44 16.54 11.35
CA PRO A 422 5.12 15.99 11.65
C PRO A 422 4.03 16.96 11.15
N LEU A 423 2.89 16.42 10.70
CA LEU A 423 1.79 17.18 10.13
C LEU A 423 1.22 18.27 11.06
N VAL A 424 1.09 17.93 12.35
CA VAL A 424 0.52 18.79 13.39
C VAL A 424 1.36 18.67 14.67
N ASP A 425 1.51 19.77 15.40
CA ASP A 425 2.24 19.76 16.68
C ASP A 425 1.39 19.22 17.84
N ASN A 426 0.07 19.27 17.72
CA ASN A 426 -0.90 18.82 18.71
C ASN A 426 -1.97 17.94 18.06
N TRP A 427 -1.88 16.63 18.29
CA TRP A 427 -2.78 15.62 17.72
C TRP A 427 -4.15 15.58 18.39
N ASP A 428 -4.24 15.92 19.69
CA ASP A 428 -5.53 16.07 20.38
C ASP A 428 -6.32 17.27 19.84
N CYS A 429 -5.62 18.36 19.49
CA CYS A 429 -6.23 19.47 18.75
C CYS A 429 -6.77 18.98 17.41
N LEU A 430 -6.01 18.22 16.63
CA LEU A 430 -6.45 17.71 15.33
C LEU A 430 -7.74 16.89 15.45
N LYS A 431 -7.78 15.91 16.36
CA LYS A 431 -8.97 15.10 16.67
C LYS A 431 -10.14 15.97 17.14
N THR A 432 -9.87 17.02 17.92
CA THR A 432 -10.88 17.97 18.40
C THR A 432 -11.45 18.83 17.27
N MET A 433 -10.64 19.32 16.34
CA MET A 433 -11.11 20.10 15.17
C MET A 433 -11.95 19.24 14.23
N VAL A 434 -11.61 17.96 14.06
CA VAL A 434 -12.43 16.98 13.31
C VAL A 434 -13.78 16.77 13.98
N LYS A 435 -13.83 16.45 15.28
CA LYS A 435 -15.07 16.32 16.06
C LYS A 435 -15.93 17.58 15.98
N THR A 436 -15.32 18.75 16.04
CA THR A 436 -16.01 20.05 15.98
C THR A 436 -16.59 20.31 14.60
N PHE A 437 -15.85 20.03 13.52
CA PHE A 437 -16.37 20.05 12.15
C PHE A 437 -17.57 19.11 12.01
N GLU A 438 -17.40 17.84 12.37
CA GLU A 438 -18.41 16.80 12.15
C GLU A 438 -19.69 17.07 12.95
N THR A 439 -19.59 17.62 14.16
CA THR A 439 -20.74 18.01 15.01
C THR A 439 -21.67 19.02 14.33
N HIS A 440 -21.15 19.89 13.46
CA HIS A 440 -21.93 20.92 12.76
C HIS A 440 -22.21 20.58 11.29
N CYS A 441 -21.27 19.90 10.61
CA CYS A 441 -21.30 19.64 9.17
C CYS A 441 -21.69 18.20 8.79
N GLY A 442 -21.81 17.28 9.75
CA GLY A 442 -21.96 15.84 9.51
C GLY A 442 -20.62 15.17 9.24
N SER A 443 -20.64 13.84 9.11
CA SER A 443 -19.39 13.07 9.00
C SER A 443 -18.56 13.48 7.78
N LEU A 444 -17.24 13.34 7.90
CA LEU A 444 -16.28 13.46 6.79
C LEU A 444 -16.37 12.29 5.81
N SER A 445 -16.74 11.09 6.26
CA SER A 445 -16.49 9.80 5.60
C SER A 445 -15.01 9.57 5.21
N GLN A 446 -14.71 8.45 4.54
CA GLN A 446 -13.35 8.19 4.04
C GLN A 446 -12.88 9.28 3.06
N TYR A 447 -13.80 9.92 2.30
CA TYR A 447 -13.45 11.00 1.38
C TYR A 447 -12.91 12.24 2.09
N GLY A 448 -13.58 12.67 3.18
CA GLY A 448 -13.27 13.91 3.89
C GLY A 448 -11.93 13.88 4.63
N MET A 449 -11.31 12.70 4.81
CA MET A 449 -9.95 12.55 5.33
C MET A 449 -8.91 13.40 4.55
N LYS A 450 -9.18 13.72 3.28
CA LYS A 450 -8.38 14.70 2.49
C LYS A 450 -8.17 16.05 3.19
N HIS A 451 -9.12 16.47 4.03
CA HIS A 451 -9.10 17.76 4.76
C HIS A 451 -8.35 17.69 6.09
N MET A 452 -7.75 16.55 6.44
CA MET A 452 -7.00 16.42 7.69
C MET A 452 -5.81 17.40 7.76
N ARG A 453 -5.19 17.73 6.61
CA ARG A 453 -4.23 18.85 6.49
C ARG A 453 -4.85 20.22 6.79
N SER A 454 -6.07 20.48 6.31
CA SER A 454 -6.82 21.70 6.61
C SER A 454 -7.03 21.87 8.12
N PHE A 455 -7.47 20.81 8.81
CA PHE A 455 -7.66 20.82 10.26
C PHE A 455 -6.34 20.89 11.04
N ALA A 456 -5.28 20.21 10.57
CA ALA A 456 -3.95 20.34 11.14
C ALA A 456 -3.41 21.77 11.03
N ASN A 457 -3.60 22.44 9.90
CA ASN A 457 -3.19 23.83 9.71
C ASN A 457 -4.00 24.82 10.54
N ILE A 458 -5.29 24.54 10.81
CA ILE A 458 -6.10 25.27 11.79
C ILE A 458 -5.49 25.16 13.21
N CYS A 459 -5.11 23.96 13.64
CA CYS A 459 -4.41 23.75 14.91
C CYS A 459 -3.03 24.42 14.97
N ASN A 460 -2.22 24.25 13.92
CA ASN A 460 -0.89 24.86 13.80
C ASN A 460 -0.94 26.41 13.79
N ALA A 461 -2.09 27.00 13.43
CA ALA A 461 -2.35 28.44 13.50
C ALA A 461 -2.85 28.93 14.88
N GLY A 462 -3.00 28.04 15.87
CA GLY A 462 -3.42 28.38 17.22
C GLY A 462 -4.92 28.66 17.39
N ILE A 463 -5.76 28.26 16.44
CA ILE A 463 -7.22 28.43 16.53
C ILE A 463 -7.79 27.56 17.66
N GLN A 464 -8.69 28.14 18.46
CA GLN A 464 -9.36 27.47 19.56
C GLN A 464 -10.66 26.77 19.11
N THR A 465 -11.08 25.75 19.86
CA THR A 465 -12.24 24.90 19.56
C THR A 465 -13.53 25.72 19.37
N GLU A 466 -13.72 26.77 20.16
CA GLU A 466 -14.89 27.65 20.12
C GLU A 466 -14.97 28.44 18.80
N GLN A 467 -13.82 28.87 18.28
CA GLN A 467 -13.73 29.57 16.98
C GLN A 467 -14.03 28.61 15.82
N MET A 468 -13.54 27.37 15.91
CA MET A 468 -13.85 26.31 14.96
C MET A 468 -15.34 25.95 14.98
N ALA A 469 -15.95 25.88 16.16
CA ALA A 469 -17.38 25.62 16.33
C ALA A 469 -18.23 26.74 15.71
N GLU A 470 -17.91 28.02 16.00
CA GLU A 470 -18.59 29.16 15.39
C GLU A 470 -18.47 29.15 13.86
N ALA A 471 -17.25 28.99 13.32
CA ALA A 471 -17.02 28.94 11.88
C ALA A 471 -17.74 27.75 11.21
N SER A 472 -17.78 26.58 11.88
CA SER A 472 -18.47 25.39 11.37
C SER A 472 -20.00 25.57 11.40
N ALA A 473 -20.56 26.14 12.46
CA ALA A 473 -21.99 26.44 12.56
C ALA A 473 -22.44 27.52 11.54
N GLN A 474 -21.59 28.50 11.24
CA GLN A 474 -21.85 29.48 10.17
C GLN A 474 -21.72 28.87 8.77
N ALA A 475 -20.79 27.94 8.55
CA ALA A 475 -20.61 27.26 7.27
C ALA A 475 -21.68 26.18 6.99
N CYS A 476 -22.18 25.54 8.03
CA CYS A 476 -23.08 24.38 7.97
C CYS A 476 -24.37 24.64 8.75
N ALA A 477 -25.30 25.37 8.12
CA ALA A 477 -26.60 25.72 8.73
C ALA A 477 -27.47 24.49 9.06
N SER A 478 -27.22 23.34 8.44
CA SER A 478 -27.75 22.03 8.83
C SER A 478 -26.83 20.91 8.32
N ILE A 479 -26.85 19.77 9.01
CA ILE A 479 -26.21 18.54 8.53
C ILE A 479 -27.00 17.98 7.34
N PRO A 480 -26.36 17.66 6.20
CA PRO A 480 -27.05 17.10 5.04
C PRO A 480 -27.69 15.73 5.32
N ALA A 481 -28.94 15.55 4.90
CA ALA A 481 -29.68 14.30 5.03
C ALA A 481 -29.31 13.27 3.93
N ASN A 482 -28.03 12.91 3.83
CA ASN A 482 -27.52 11.84 2.97
C ASN A 482 -26.79 10.75 3.81
N PRO A 483 -26.61 9.51 3.31
CA PRO A 483 -26.00 8.43 4.08
C PRO A 483 -24.55 8.70 4.54
N TRP A 484 -23.75 9.36 3.69
CA TRP A 484 -22.32 9.62 3.90
C TRP A 484 -22.04 10.68 4.98
N SER A 485 -22.97 11.62 5.19
CA SER A 485 -22.88 12.64 6.25
C SER A 485 -23.40 12.15 7.61
N SER A 486 -23.84 10.89 7.73
CA SER A 486 -24.45 10.34 8.95
C SER A 486 -23.43 10.04 10.06
N LEU A 487 -23.66 10.59 11.25
CA LEU A 487 -22.88 10.32 12.47
C LEU A 487 -23.34 9.05 13.23
N GLN A 488 -24.24 8.24 12.66
CA GLN A 488 -24.73 7.01 13.31
C GLN A 488 -23.64 5.95 13.54
N ARG A 489 -22.51 6.03 12.82
CA ARG A 489 -21.33 5.17 13.02
C ARG A 489 -20.27 5.79 13.96
N GLY A 490 -20.59 6.89 14.64
CA GLY A 490 -19.66 7.67 15.46
C GLY A 490 -19.00 8.82 14.70
N PHE A 491 -17.93 9.36 15.29
CA PHE A 491 -17.06 10.37 14.69
C PHE A 491 -15.83 9.73 14.04
N SER A 492 -15.18 10.44 13.14
CA SER A 492 -13.91 10.04 12.51
C SER A 492 -12.70 10.09 13.45
N ALA A 493 -12.84 10.57 14.68
CA ALA A 493 -11.73 10.88 15.60
C ALA A 493 -12.05 10.61 17.08
#